data_AF-A0AAD5TAR3-F1
#
_entry.id   AF-A0AAD5TAR3-F1
#
_cell.length_a   1.000
_cell.length_b   1.000
_cell.length_c   1.000
_cell.angle_alpha   90.00
_cell.angle_beta   90.00
_cell.angle_gamma   90.00
#
_symmetry.space_group_name_H-M   'P 1'
#
loop_
_entity.id
_entity.type
_entity.pdbx_description
1 polymer ?
#
loop_
_entity_poly.entity_id
_entity_poly.type
_entity_poly.pdbx_seq_one_letter_code
_entity_poly.pdbx_strand_id
1 'polypeptide(L)'
;MATPAWRLLRLSGQVDLRLSSNLITRSNLPTNLRVGYSFGLSVRNISNLKANNTNSLRDRTLSWLSRNASSKTLSLSQELAAQVNSFTAVPFPVSDTARSNEAFTDASTDAVDTDSEYAARYPTKRIVGYWFLYCAALVFAIVVVGGVTRLTESGLSITEWNLISGMKPPRTEEEWNVEFNKYKLFPEYKLLNHNITLNEFKFIFYMEWGHRMLGRFIGLSFILPGLYFAARGYMSPAIRNRSLLIATLIGGQGILGWYMVKSGLREELMEAKAFHGVSQYWLAAHLGSAFIIYSMMLLTGFEILRTSGRNASVLAKQIVTLTQTQPAFKTFSRSTHQIATLIFLTAFSGAFVAGLDAGLIYNEFPFMGNSLMPSDMWALSDAAVHEKPIPKWRNLLENASAVQFNHRWLAMTTATAVAGLWVASRRFTLPRSSRLAVNALIGVTALQVTLGISTLLYLVPVPLAAAHQSGSLLLLSTSLWLLHTLRRLPK
;
A
#
# COMPACT_ATOMS: atom_id res chain seq x y z
N MET A 1 -42.35 -12.61 3.63
CA MET A 1 -40.93 -12.32 3.90
C MET A 1 -40.67 -10.89 3.48
N ALA A 2 -40.56 -9.98 4.44
CA ALA A 2 -40.46 -8.55 4.21
C ALA A 2 -39.04 -8.18 3.75
N THR A 3 -38.93 -7.47 2.63
CA THR A 3 -37.72 -6.75 2.23
C THR A 3 -37.37 -5.72 3.31
N PRO A 4 -36.15 -5.74 3.88
CA PRO A 4 -35.81 -4.82 4.95
C PRO A 4 -35.59 -3.39 4.41
N ALA A 5 -36.21 -2.42 5.10
CA ALA A 5 -36.36 -1.02 4.69
C ALA A 5 -35.06 -0.20 4.57
N TRP A 6 -33.90 -0.76 4.95
CA TRP A 6 -32.61 -0.05 4.89
C TRP A 6 -32.04 0.09 3.46
N ARG A 7 -32.59 -0.62 2.46
CA ARG A 7 -32.10 -0.59 1.06
C ARG A 7 -32.48 0.65 0.25
N LEU A 8 -33.49 1.43 0.65
CA LEU A 8 -33.95 2.61 -0.12
C LEU A 8 -33.07 3.87 0.08
N LEU A 9 -32.16 3.87 1.05
CA LEU A 9 -31.27 5.01 1.33
C LEU A 9 -30.02 5.06 0.41
N ARG A 10 -29.82 4.07 -0.47
CA ARG A 10 -28.64 4.01 -1.35
C ARG A 10 -28.68 4.97 -2.55
N LEU A 11 -29.84 5.51 -2.91
CA LEU A 11 -29.99 6.36 -4.11
C LEU A 11 -30.40 7.83 -3.83
N SER A 12 -30.72 8.19 -2.59
CA SER A 12 -31.07 9.58 -2.24
C SER A 12 -29.97 10.22 -1.39
N GLY A 13 -28.95 10.78 -2.06
CA GLY A 13 -27.97 11.68 -1.45
C GLY A 13 -28.58 13.05 -1.07
N GLN A 14 -29.70 13.08 -0.36
CA GLN A 14 -30.29 14.31 0.20
C GLN A 14 -30.57 14.09 1.69
N VAL A 15 -29.65 14.58 2.52
CA VAL A 15 -29.91 14.82 3.94
C VAL A 15 -30.67 16.15 4.01
N ASP A 16 -32.00 16.06 4.02
CA ASP A 16 -32.87 17.21 4.21
C ASP A 16 -33.09 17.39 5.73
N LEU A 17 -32.28 18.23 6.37
CA LEU A 17 -32.42 18.59 7.78
C LEU A 17 -33.59 19.57 7.95
N ARG A 18 -34.83 19.04 8.03
CA ARG A 18 -35.96 19.81 8.56
C ARG A 18 -35.93 19.79 10.08
N LEU A 19 -35.51 20.93 10.65
CA LEU A 19 -35.71 21.27 12.05
C LEU A 19 -37.23 21.35 12.34
N SER A 20 -37.77 20.36 13.06
CA SER A 20 -39.07 20.50 13.71
C SER A 20 -38.85 21.16 15.08
N SER A 21 -39.24 22.43 15.17
CA SER A 21 -39.37 23.16 16.41
C SER A 21 -40.58 22.63 17.18
N ASN A 22 -40.36 21.99 18.33
CA ASN A 22 -41.41 21.80 19.32
C ASN A 22 -40.93 22.22 20.72
N LEU A 23 -41.40 23.41 21.07
CA LEU A 23 -41.86 23.91 22.36
C LEU A 23 -41.44 23.17 23.64
N ILE A 24 -40.72 23.96 24.43
CA ILE A 24 -40.43 23.93 25.86
C ILE A 24 -41.65 23.56 26.72
N THR A 25 -41.46 22.60 27.64
CA THR A 25 -42.02 22.68 29.00
C THR A 25 -40.95 22.34 30.03
N ARG A 26 -40.72 23.31 30.93
CA ARG A 26 -39.81 23.26 32.08
C ARG A 26 -40.28 22.25 33.13
N SER A 27 -39.37 21.48 33.72
CA SER A 27 -39.28 21.32 35.18
C SER A 27 -38.06 20.49 35.61
N ASN A 28 -37.33 21.04 36.59
CA ASN A 28 -36.45 20.39 37.57
C ASN A 28 -35.00 20.03 37.18
N LEU A 29 -34.10 20.98 37.49
CA LEU A 29 -32.69 20.73 37.82
C LEU A 29 -32.57 20.23 39.27
N PRO A 30 -31.47 19.53 39.60
CA PRO A 30 -30.53 20.15 40.51
C PRO A 30 -29.08 20.19 40.02
N THR A 31 -28.42 21.24 40.47
CA THR A 31 -27.05 21.70 40.31
C THR A 31 -25.98 20.74 40.84
N ASN A 32 -24.88 20.56 40.11
CA ASN A 32 -23.50 20.94 40.49
C ASN A 32 -22.44 20.13 39.72
N LEU A 33 -21.70 20.80 38.83
CA LEU A 33 -20.22 20.81 38.76
C LEU A 33 -19.79 21.57 37.50
N ARG A 34 -19.35 22.81 37.71
CA ARG A 34 -18.59 23.59 36.73
C ARG A 34 -17.15 23.09 36.74
N VAL A 35 -16.66 22.63 35.60
CA VAL A 35 -15.26 22.80 35.20
C VAL A 35 -15.28 23.22 33.74
N GLY A 36 -14.99 24.50 33.50
CA GLY A 36 -14.84 25.04 32.16
C GLY A 36 -13.41 24.87 31.67
N TYR A 37 -13.27 24.61 30.37
CA TYR A 37 -12.17 25.13 29.56
C TYR A 37 -12.71 25.40 28.15
N SER A 38 -12.90 26.68 27.84
CA SER A 38 -13.00 27.18 26.46
C SER A 38 -11.59 27.30 25.89
N PHE A 39 -11.37 26.80 24.68
CA PHE A 39 -10.32 27.33 23.81
C PHE A 39 -10.92 27.63 22.44
N GLY A 40 -11.09 28.92 22.18
CA GLY A 40 -11.45 29.46 20.88
C GLY A 40 -10.26 29.46 19.93
N LEU A 41 -10.48 29.05 18.68
CA LEU A 41 -9.55 29.21 17.58
C LEU A 41 -9.78 30.58 16.94
N SER A 42 -8.89 31.53 17.24
CA SER A 42 -8.79 32.80 16.51
C SER A 42 -7.86 32.64 15.32
N VAL A 43 -8.41 32.67 14.11
CA VAL A 43 -7.65 32.79 12.86
C VAL A 43 -7.24 34.25 12.69
N ARG A 44 -5.94 34.55 12.63
CA ARG A 44 -5.43 35.83 12.13
C ARG A 44 -4.51 35.62 10.94
N ASN A 45 -4.87 36.30 9.85
CA ASN A 45 -4.07 36.64 8.70
C ASN A 45 -2.75 37.31 9.10
N ILE A 46 -1.64 36.90 8.47
CA ILE A 46 -0.50 37.79 8.23
C ILE A 46 -0.03 37.60 6.78
N SER A 47 -0.38 38.58 5.96
CA SER A 47 0.29 38.93 4.70
C SER A 47 1.45 39.89 4.97
N ASN A 48 2.45 39.86 4.09
CA ASN A 48 3.58 40.78 3.92
C ASN A 48 4.82 40.55 4.80
N LEU A 49 5.93 40.17 4.15
CA LEU A 49 7.25 40.81 4.31
C LEU A 49 8.12 40.46 3.10
N LYS A 50 8.38 41.48 2.27
CA LYS A 50 9.39 41.49 1.20
C LYS A 50 10.75 41.90 1.81
N ALA A 51 11.80 41.26 1.31
CA ALA A 51 13.19 41.70 1.11
C ALA A 51 13.83 42.69 2.11
N ASN A 52 14.85 42.21 2.83
CA ASN A 52 16.20 42.78 2.88
C ASN A 52 17.06 41.97 3.87
N ASN A 53 18.23 41.49 3.43
CA ASN A 53 19.55 41.60 4.11
C ASN A 53 20.52 40.48 3.66
N THR A 54 21.02 40.57 2.43
CA THR A 54 22.18 39.80 1.96
C THR A 54 23.44 40.64 2.21
N ASN A 55 24.03 40.55 3.40
CA ASN A 55 25.44 40.88 3.64
C ASN A 55 25.98 40.48 5.04
N SER A 56 25.21 39.89 5.96
CA SER A 56 25.71 39.57 7.31
C SER A 56 26.25 38.13 7.52
N LEU A 57 26.20 37.27 6.51
CA LEU A 57 26.65 35.87 6.60
C LEU A 57 28.07 35.61 6.07
N ARG A 58 28.57 36.50 5.19
CA ARG A 58 29.92 36.41 4.61
C ARG A 58 31.00 36.88 5.60
N ASP A 59 30.70 37.93 6.38
CA ASP A 59 31.64 38.49 7.36
C ASP A 59 31.77 37.59 8.61
N ARG A 60 30.70 36.85 8.96
CA ARG A 60 30.73 35.86 10.04
C ARG A 60 31.49 34.57 9.69
N THR A 61 31.58 34.21 8.41
CA THR A 61 32.34 33.04 7.96
C THR A 61 33.84 33.34 7.83
N LEU A 62 34.21 34.55 7.41
CA LEU A 62 35.61 34.98 7.36
C LEU A 62 36.23 35.17 8.76
N SER A 63 35.46 35.68 9.73
CA SER A 63 35.89 35.79 11.14
C SER A 63 36.06 34.43 11.86
N TRP A 64 35.46 33.35 11.34
CA TRP A 64 35.59 32.00 11.91
C TRP A 64 36.78 31.25 11.30
N LEU A 65 36.97 31.38 9.97
CA LEU A 65 38.10 30.78 9.27
C LEU A 65 39.46 31.38 9.69
N SER A 66 39.50 32.67 10.08
CA SER A 66 40.72 33.31 10.56
C SER A 66 41.11 32.92 11.99
N ARG A 67 40.25 32.22 12.75
CA ARG A 67 40.52 31.82 14.14
C ARG A 67 41.00 30.37 14.30
N ASN A 68 40.90 29.54 13.25
CA ASN A 68 41.23 28.11 13.30
C ASN A 68 42.33 27.65 12.33
N ALA A 69 43.06 28.57 11.70
CA ALA A 69 44.25 28.25 10.92
C ALA A 69 45.49 28.26 11.83
N SER A 70 45.79 27.13 12.49
CA SER A 70 47.07 26.94 13.18
C SER A 70 48.09 26.32 12.23
N SER A 71 49.15 27.08 12.00
CA SER A 71 50.41 26.73 11.35
C SER A 71 51.13 25.54 12.00
N LYS A 72 51.35 24.47 11.22
CA LYS A 72 52.53 23.59 11.35
C LYS A 72 52.76 22.82 10.04
N THR A 73 53.66 23.38 9.21
CA THR A 73 54.78 22.70 8.49
C THR A 73 54.41 21.40 7.73
N LEU A 74 54.37 21.32 6.40
CA LEU A 74 55.17 21.95 5.34
C LEU A 74 56.69 21.83 5.57
N SER A 75 57.16 20.58 5.67
CA SER A 75 58.53 20.14 5.33
C SER A 75 58.70 18.64 5.68
N LEU A 76 58.24 17.73 4.82
CA LEU A 76 58.58 16.29 4.87
C LEU A 76 58.15 15.55 3.59
N SER A 77 58.32 16.20 2.44
CA SER A 77 58.01 15.62 1.13
C SER A 77 59.07 15.93 0.07
N GLN A 78 60.32 16.16 0.47
CA GLN A 78 61.44 16.41 -0.44
C GLN A 78 62.75 15.67 -0.07
N GLU A 79 62.71 14.65 0.81
CA GLU A 79 63.92 13.89 1.22
C GLU A 79 63.76 12.36 1.20
N LEU A 80 62.76 11.83 0.50
CA LEU A 80 62.56 10.37 0.33
C LEU A 80 62.59 9.92 -1.14
N ALA A 81 63.20 10.74 -2.00
CA ALA A 81 63.42 10.47 -3.41
C ALA A 81 64.89 10.74 -3.78
N ALA A 82 65.83 10.09 -3.09
CA ALA A 82 67.21 9.88 -3.55
C ALA A 82 68.02 9.14 -2.48
N GLN A 83 67.83 7.83 -2.35
CA GLN A 83 68.91 6.98 -1.88
C GLN A 83 68.73 5.53 -2.35
N VAL A 84 69.64 5.17 -3.26
CA VAL A 84 70.13 3.81 -3.54
C VAL A 84 69.29 2.96 -4.49
N ASN A 85 69.49 3.25 -5.78
CA ASN A 85 69.73 2.22 -6.79
C ASN A 85 70.80 1.23 -6.33
N SER A 86 70.52 -0.07 -6.42
CA SER A 86 71.44 -1.08 -6.98
C SER A 86 70.92 -2.48 -6.62
N PHE A 87 70.51 -3.28 -7.59
CA PHE A 87 71.27 -4.45 -8.02
C PHE A 87 70.50 -5.24 -9.08
N THR A 88 71.30 -5.77 -9.98
CA THR A 88 71.04 -6.39 -11.28
C THR A 88 70.47 -7.80 -11.19
N ALA A 89 69.85 -8.20 -12.30
CA ALA A 89 69.34 -9.55 -12.61
C ALA A 89 70.39 -10.66 -12.55
N VAL A 90 69.97 -11.89 -12.18
CA VAL A 90 70.42 -13.18 -12.77
C VAL A 90 69.30 -14.25 -12.56
N PRO A 91 68.95 -15.08 -13.57
CA PRO A 91 68.01 -16.21 -13.50
C PRO A 91 68.72 -17.57 -13.32
N PHE A 92 68.13 -18.61 -12.71
CA PHE A 92 68.48 -20.07 -12.83
C PHE A 92 67.56 -20.93 -11.88
N PRO A 93 67.56 -22.28 -11.88
CA PRO A 93 67.15 -23.25 -12.91
C PRO A 93 66.18 -24.36 -12.37
N VAL A 94 65.84 -25.33 -13.24
CA VAL A 94 64.96 -26.50 -13.05
C VAL A 94 65.60 -27.64 -12.23
N SER A 95 64.84 -28.36 -11.37
CA SER A 95 64.64 -29.84 -11.41
C SER A 95 63.91 -30.45 -10.19
N ASP A 96 62.92 -31.30 -10.51
CA ASP A 96 62.25 -32.43 -9.83
C ASP A 96 62.44 -32.73 -8.33
N THR A 97 61.31 -33.02 -7.65
CA THR A 97 61.02 -34.37 -7.12
C THR A 97 59.59 -34.51 -6.57
N ALA A 98 58.95 -35.59 -7.02
CA ALA A 98 57.76 -36.31 -6.53
C ALA A 98 57.11 -35.89 -5.19
N ARG A 99 55.77 -35.83 -5.16
CA ARG A 99 54.86 -36.92 -4.72
C ARG A 99 53.52 -36.37 -4.21
N SER A 100 52.44 -36.83 -4.84
CA SER A 100 51.05 -36.98 -4.36
C SER A 100 50.49 -35.96 -3.35
N ASN A 101 49.48 -35.21 -3.79
CA ASN A 101 48.14 -35.30 -3.20
C ASN A 101 47.12 -34.70 -4.17
N GLU A 102 46.17 -35.53 -4.59
CA GLU A 102 44.97 -35.08 -5.31
C GLU A 102 44.21 -34.11 -4.40
N ALA A 103 44.26 -32.82 -4.75
CA ALA A 103 43.35 -31.83 -4.23
C ALA A 103 42.28 -31.60 -5.31
N PHE A 104 41.12 -32.19 -5.06
CA PHE A 104 39.84 -31.85 -5.65
C PHE A 104 39.73 -30.32 -5.80
N THR A 105 39.77 -29.83 -7.03
CA THR A 105 39.62 -28.41 -7.33
C THR A 105 38.19 -27.99 -6.98
N ASP A 106 38.03 -27.36 -5.83
CA ASP A 106 36.81 -26.68 -5.44
C ASP A 106 36.68 -25.37 -6.23
N ALA A 107 36.19 -25.48 -7.47
CA ALA A 107 35.85 -24.37 -8.34
C ALA A 107 34.52 -23.71 -7.92
N SER A 108 34.34 -23.43 -6.62
CA SER A 108 33.09 -22.87 -6.09
C SER A 108 33.25 -21.60 -5.23
N THR A 109 34.47 -21.06 -5.08
CA THR A 109 34.72 -19.91 -4.19
C THR A 109 34.84 -18.54 -4.88
N ASP A 110 34.87 -18.45 -6.21
CA ASP A 110 34.93 -17.17 -6.95
C ASP A 110 33.55 -16.63 -7.39
N ALA A 111 32.45 -17.29 -7.02
CA ALA A 111 31.08 -16.83 -7.34
C ALA A 111 30.53 -15.80 -6.33
N VAL A 112 31.34 -15.36 -5.37
CA VAL A 112 30.95 -14.35 -4.38
C VAL A 112 31.63 -13.03 -4.77
N ASP A 113 30.83 -12.08 -5.27
CA ASP A 113 31.10 -10.63 -5.46
C ASP A 113 31.04 -10.09 -6.90
N THR A 114 30.73 -10.90 -7.91
CA THR A 114 30.52 -10.40 -9.29
C THR A 114 29.27 -9.53 -9.43
N ASP A 115 28.17 -9.87 -8.76
CA ASP A 115 26.91 -9.10 -8.80
C ASP A 115 27.02 -7.73 -8.11
N SER A 116 27.81 -7.63 -7.03
CA SER A 116 28.02 -6.38 -6.28
C SER A 116 28.98 -5.46 -7.04
N GLU A 117 30.07 -6.01 -7.60
CA GLU A 117 31.02 -5.26 -8.42
C GLU A 117 30.37 -4.77 -9.74
N TYR A 118 29.49 -5.58 -10.36
CA TYR A 118 28.77 -5.21 -11.57
C TYR A 118 27.66 -4.17 -11.30
N ALA A 119 26.94 -4.28 -10.18
CA ALA A 119 25.97 -3.26 -9.76
C ALA A 119 26.64 -1.92 -9.41
N ALA A 120 27.85 -1.95 -8.87
CA ALA A 120 28.67 -0.77 -8.64
C ALA A 120 29.15 -0.12 -9.95
N ARG A 121 29.36 -0.92 -11.01
CA ARG A 121 29.82 -0.46 -12.33
C ARG A 121 28.70 0.19 -13.17
N TYR A 122 27.43 -0.12 -12.91
CA TYR A 122 26.26 0.43 -13.63
C TYR A 122 25.15 0.93 -12.69
N PRO A 123 25.32 2.12 -12.07
CA PRO A 123 24.34 2.66 -11.15
C PRO A 123 23.02 3.00 -11.86
N THR A 124 21.90 2.57 -11.27
CA THR A 124 20.56 2.93 -11.76
C THR A 124 20.32 4.43 -11.56
N LYS A 125 19.83 5.12 -12.60
CA LYS A 125 19.59 6.58 -12.52
C LYS A 125 18.39 6.90 -11.62
N ARG A 126 18.46 8.01 -10.88
CA ARG A 126 17.38 8.48 -9.98
C ARG A 126 16.01 8.61 -10.65
N ILE A 127 15.97 8.99 -11.93
CA ILE A 127 14.73 9.13 -12.69
C ILE A 127 13.91 7.83 -12.72
N VAL A 128 14.59 6.67 -12.73
CA VAL A 128 13.95 5.35 -12.64
C VAL A 128 13.25 5.18 -11.30
N GLY A 129 13.86 5.66 -10.21
CA GLY A 129 13.26 5.65 -8.87
C GLY A 129 11.98 6.49 -8.81
N TYR A 130 11.99 7.71 -9.37
CA TYR A 130 10.78 8.55 -9.45
C TYR A 130 9.70 7.94 -10.34
N TRP A 131 10.07 7.28 -11.44
CA TRP A 131 9.14 6.54 -12.28
C TRP A 131 8.44 5.40 -11.54
N PHE A 132 9.17 4.62 -10.71
CA PHE A 132 8.56 3.61 -9.85
C PHE A 132 7.57 4.21 -8.85
N LEU A 133 7.92 5.34 -8.21
CA LEU A 133 7.01 6.03 -7.29
C LEU A 133 5.79 6.60 -7.99
N TYR A 134 5.94 7.12 -9.20
CA TYR A 134 4.83 7.58 -10.04
C TYR A 134 3.88 6.42 -10.38
N CYS A 135 4.42 5.27 -10.83
CA CYS A 135 3.61 4.09 -11.10
C CYS A 135 2.92 3.55 -9.84
N ALA A 136 3.60 3.54 -8.70
CA ALA A 136 3.00 3.19 -7.42
C ALA A 136 1.83 4.13 -7.07
N ALA A 137 1.96 5.44 -7.30
CA ALA A 137 0.87 6.40 -7.10
C ALA A 137 -0.32 6.13 -8.03
N LEU A 138 -0.09 5.72 -9.29
CA LEU A 138 -1.18 5.29 -10.17
C LEU A 138 -1.84 4.00 -9.67
N VAL A 139 -1.07 3.03 -9.17
CA VAL A 139 -1.62 1.81 -8.56
C VAL A 139 -2.43 2.16 -7.30
N PHE A 140 -1.99 3.12 -6.50
CA PHE A 140 -2.79 3.65 -5.40
C PHE A 140 -4.12 4.22 -5.89
N ALA A 141 -4.09 5.05 -6.94
CA ALA A 141 -5.29 5.65 -7.52
C ALA A 141 -6.28 4.59 -8.04
N ILE A 142 -5.82 3.57 -8.77
CA ILE A 142 -6.71 2.53 -9.30
C ILE A 142 -7.30 1.65 -8.20
N VAL A 143 -6.57 1.41 -7.10
CA VAL A 143 -7.13 0.73 -5.93
C VAL A 143 -8.30 1.54 -5.36
N VAL A 144 -8.17 2.86 -5.24
CA VAL A 144 -9.27 3.72 -4.74
C VAL A 144 -10.46 3.70 -5.71
N VAL A 145 -10.21 3.93 -7.00
CA VAL A 145 -11.27 3.93 -8.04
C VAL A 145 -11.95 2.56 -8.11
N GLY A 146 -11.19 1.46 -8.02
CA GLY A 146 -11.71 0.10 -8.00
C GLY A 146 -12.54 -0.20 -6.76
N GLY A 147 -12.10 0.30 -5.59
CA GLY A 147 -12.89 0.25 -4.35
C GLY A 147 -14.24 0.93 -4.52
N VAL A 148 -14.27 2.16 -5.04
CA VAL A 148 -15.52 2.86 -5.32
C VAL A 148 -16.37 2.07 -6.32
N THR A 149 -15.78 1.58 -7.42
CA THR A 149 -16.48 0.78 -8.45
C THR A 149 -17.15 -0.46 -7.86
N ARG A 150 -16.52 -1.14 -6.88
CA ARG A 150 -17.14 -2.27 -6.18
C ARG A 150 -18.23 -1.82 -5.20
N LEU A 151 -17.99 -0.75 -4.45
CA LEU A 151 -18.92 -0.22 -3.45
C LEU A 151 -20.19 0.37 -4.08
N THR A 152 -20.10 0.85 -5.32
CA THR A 152 -21.23 1.32 -6.12
C THR A 152 -21.82 0.24 -7.03
N GLU A 153 -21.41 -1.03 -6.85
CA GLU A 153 -21.89 -2.19 -7.64
C GLU A 153 -21.81 -1.95 -9.14
N SER A 154 -20.75 -1.27 -9.58
CA SER A 154 -20.56 -0.86 -10.97
C SER A 154 -19.70 -1.83 -11.76
N GLY A 155 -19.04 -2.80 -11.11
CA GLY A 155 -18.02 -3.67 -11.71
C GLY A 155 -18.51 -4.69 -12.75
N LEU A 156 -19.82 -4.76 -13.02
CA LEU A 156 -20.45 -5.65 -14.00
C LEU A 156 -21.34 -4.88 -15.01
N SER A 157 -21.20 -3.57 -15.09
CA SER A 157 -21.95 -2.69 -15.99
C SER A 157 -21.52 -2.80 -17.46
N ILE A 158 -20.27 -3.20 -17.74
CA ILE A 158 -19.69 -3.37 -19.08
C ILE A 158 -19.40 -4.85 -19.34
N THR A 159 -20.28 -5.48 -20.11
CA THR A 159 -20.29 -6.93 -20.26
C THR A 159 -19.37 -7.44 -21.37
N GLU A 160 -18.98 -6.56 -22.29
CA GLU A 160 -18.05 -6.87 -23.36
C GLU A 160 -16.60 -6.54 -22.98
N TRP A 161 -15.67 -7.42 -23.36
CA TRP A 161 -14.24 -7.19 -23.24
C TRP A 161 -13.63 -6.79 -24.58
N ASN A 162 -13.60 -5.48 -24.83
CA ASN A 162 -13.03 -4.91 -26.03
C ASN A 162 -11.72 -4.18 -25.72
N LEU A 163 -10.59 -4.68 -26.25
CA LEU A 163 -9.25 -4.15 -25.93
C LEU A 163 -9.04 -2.72 -26.45
N ILE A 164 -9.51 -2.43 -27.68
CA ILE A 164 -9.32 -1.14 -28.36
C ILE A 164 -10.65 -0.39 -28.53
N SER A 165 -11.68 -1.03 -29.11
CA SER A 165 -12.99 -0.38 -29.35
C SER A 165 -13.66 0.10 -28.07
N GLY A 166 -13.50 -0.64 -26.97
CA GLY A 166 -14.00 -0.25 -25.64
C GLY A 166 -13.24 0.90 -24.96
N MET A 167 -12.31 1.57 -25.64
CA MET A 167 -11.68 2.79 -25.12
C MET A 167 -12.59 4.02 -25.25
N LYS A 168 -13.53 4.02 -26.20
CA LYS A 168 -14.47 5.12 -26.41
C LYS A 168 -15.79 4.79 -25.73
N PRO A 169 -16.25 5.57 -24.73
CA PRO A 169 -17.58 5.38 -24.15
C PRO A 169 -18.66 5.87 -25.14
N PRO A 170 -19.92 5.41 -24.99
CA PRO A 170 -21.06 5.92 -25.76
C PRO A 170 -21.19 7.46 -25.68
N ARG A 171 -21.53 8.10 -26.80
CA ARG A 171 -21.64 9.56 -26.91
C ARG A 171 -23.03 10.03 -27.33
N THR A 172 -23.74 9.22 -28.11
CA THR A 172 -25.11 9.52 -28.55
C THR A 172 -26.14 8.82 -27.68
N GLU A 173 -27.37 9.31 -27.69
CA GLU A 173 -28.45 8.70 -26.92
C GLU A 173 -28.77 7.28 -27.41
N GLU A 174 -28.67 7.06 -28.73
CA GLU A 174 -28.83 5.75 -29.35
C GLU A 174 -27.78 4.75 -28.87
N GLU A 175 -26.49 5.12 -28.84
CA GLU A 175 -25.41 4.27 -28.33
C GLU A 175 -25.62 3.94 -26.85
N TRP A 176 -26.05 4.91 -26.04
CA TRP A 176 -26.37 4.71 -24.63
C TRP A 176 -27.54 3.74 -24.44
N ASN A 177 -28.58 3.85 -25.25
CA ASN A 177 -29.70 2.93 -25.21
C ASN A 177 -29.31 1.51 -25.62
N VAL A 178 -28.39 1.34 -26.58
CA VAL A 178 -27.85 0.02 -26.95
C VAL A 178 -27.15 -0.63 -25.75
N GLU A 179 -26.21 0.07 -25.10
CA GLU A 179 -25.49 -0.47 -23.95
C GLU A 179 -26.41 -0.71 -22.75
N PHE A 180 -27.38 0.18 -22.51
CA PHE A 180 -28.34 -0.02 -21.43
C PHE A 180 -29.27 -1.21 -21.68
N ASN A 181 -29.70 -1.41 -22.93
CA ASN A 181 -30.50 -2.58 -23.30
C ASN A 181 -29.71 -3.88 -23.16
N LYS A 182 -28.40 -3.88 -23.44
CA LYS A 182 -27.54 -5.03 -23.10
C LYS A 182 -27.52 -5.25 -21.59
N TYR A 183 -27.32 -4.21 -20.78
CA TYR A 183 -27.28 -4.30 -19.32
C TYR A 183 -28.58 -4.91 -18.73
N LYS A 184 -29.75 -4.53 -19.28
CA LYS A 184 -31.05 -5.07 -18.86
C LYS A 184 -31.21 -6.58 -19.01
N LEU A 185 -30.44 -7.21 -19.88
CA LEU A 185 -30.47 -8.66 -20.07
C LEU A 185 -29.84 -9.40 -18.89
N PHE A 186 -28.95 -8.74 -18.14
CA PHE A 186 -28.17 -9.37 -17.08
C PHE A 186 -28.94 -9.50 -15.77
N PRO A 187 -28.67 -10.56 -14.99
CA PRO A 187 -29.29 -10.77 -13.68
C PRO A 187 -29.06 -9.64 -12.68
N GLU A 188 -27.93 -8.93 -12.73
CA GLU A 188 -27.68 -7.78 -11.85
C GLU A 188 -28.74 -6.69 -12.03
N TYR A 189 -29.11 -6.36 -13.28
CA TYR A 189 -30.25 -5.50 -13.55
C TYR A 189 -31.54 -6.13 -13.02
N LYS A 190 -31.82 -7.39 -13.34
CA LYS A 190 -33.08 -8.05 -12.96
C LYS A 190 -33.28 -8.19 -11.44
N LEU A 191 -32.21 -8.35 -10.67
CA LEU A 191 -32.26 -8.67 -9.24
C LEU A 191 -31.97 -7.46 -8.34
N LEU A 192 -31.01 -6.60 -8.73
CA LEU A 192 -30.55 -5.47 -7.91
C LEU A 192 -30.99 -4.13 -8.49
N ASN A 193 -30.84 -3.94 -9.81
CA ASN A 193 -30.94 -2.63 -10.46
C ASN A 193 -32.16 -2.48 -11.40
N HIS A 194 -33.27 -3.20 -11.15
CA HIS A 194 -34.36 -3.37 -12.13
C HIS A 194 -35.11 -2.06 -12.49
N ASN A 195 -34.95 -1.03 -11.66
CA ASN A 195 -35.61 0.28 -11.80
C ASN A 195 -34.63 1.43 -12.02
N ILE A 196 -33.36 1.18 -12.34
CA ILE A 196 -32.42 2.29 -12.58
C ILE A 196 -32.78 3.02 -13.87
N THR A 197 -32.63 4.34 -13.85
CA THR A 197 -32.75 5.20 -15.01
C THR A 197 -31.52 5.12 -15.91
N LEU A 198 -31.62 5.62 -17.14
CA LEU A 198 -30.46 5.71 -18.04
C LEU A 198 -29.33 6.56 -17.44
N ASN A 199 -29.66 7.61 -16.67
CA ASN A 199 -28.65 8.46 -16.04
C ASN A 199 -27.90 7.75 -14.91
N GLU A 200 -28.60 6.93 -14.13
CA GLU A 200 -27.96 6.08 -13.11
C GLU A 200 -27.11 4.99 -13.76
N PHE A 201 -27.57 4.40 -14.87
CA PHE A 201 -26.76 3.48 -15.66
C PHE A 201 -25.46 4.13 -16.18
N LYS A 202 -25.54 5.36 -16.70
CA LYS A 202 -24.35 6.12 -17.13
C LYS A 202 -23.33 6.27 -16.01
N PHE A 203 -23.78 6.54 -14.78
CA PHE A 203 -22.88 6.68 -13.64
C PHE A 203 -22.10 5.39 -13.37
N ILE A 204 -22.79 4.24 -13.24
CA ILE A 204 -22.12 2.95 -13.00
C ILE A 204 -21.23 2.56 -14.17
N PHE A 205 -21.66 2.81 -15.41
CA PHE A 205 -20.86 2.58 -16.62
C PHE A 205 -19.56 3.39 -16.59
N TYR A 206 -19.62 4.69 -16.28
CA TYR A 206 -18.43 5.55 -16.25
C TYR A 206 -17.45 5.17 -15.14
N MET A 207 -17.94 4.67 -14.00
CA MET A 207 -17.08 4.15 -12.94
C MET A 207 -16.26 2.95 -13.41
N GLU A 208 -16.92 1.95 -14.02
CA GLU A 208 -16.23 0.78 -14.54
C GLU A 208 -15.31 1.13 -15.72
N TRP A 209 -15.80 1.93 -16.67
CA TRP A 209 -15.01 2.41 -17.80
C TRP A 209 -13.76 3.16 -17.32
N GLY A 210 -13.91 4.07 -16.36
CA GLY A 210 -12.82 4.84 -15.77
C GLY A 210 -11.78 3.94 -15.09
N HIS A 211 -12.23 2.94 -14.33
CA HIS A 211 -11.35 1.94 -13.73
C HIS A 211 -10.57 1.15 -14.80
N ARG A 212 -11.25 0.67 -15.86
CA ARG A 212 -10.62 -0.05 -16.98
C ARG A 212 -9.62 0.82 -17.74
N MET A 213 -9.95 2.09 -18.00
CA MET A 213 -9.04 3.03 -18.68
C MET A 213 -7.80 3.32 -17.85
N LEU A 214 -7.98 3.51 -16.53
CA LEU A 214 -6.86 3.72 -15.63
C LEU A 214 -5.94 2.49 -15.59
N GLY A 215 -6.48 1.28 -15.65
CA GLY A 215 -5.69 0.05 -15.75
C GLY A 215 -4.82 -0.01 -17.00
N ARG A 216 -5.38 0.37 -18.16
CA ARG A 216 -4.63 0.48 -19.43
C ARG A 216 -3.54 1.54 -19.35
N PHE A 217 -3.88 2.70 -18.78
CA PHE A 217 -2.94 3.80 -18.60
C PHE A 217 -1.77 3.42 -17.70
N ILE A 218 -2.00 2.65 -16.63
CA ILE A 218 -0.94 2.10 -15.77
C ILE A 218 -0.02 1.17 -16.56
N GLY A 219 -0.61 0.24 -17.34
CA GLY A 219 0.17 -0.67 -18.18
C GLY A 219 1.10 0.07 -19.13
N LEU A 220 0.59 1.09 -19.85
CA LEU A 220 1.39 1.92 -20.75
C LEU A 220 2.42 2.77 -20.02
N SER A 221 2.05 3.37 -18.89
CA SER A 221 2.93 4.20 -18.04
C SER A 221 4.08 3.40 -17.44
N PHE A 222 3.94 2.09 -17.29
CA PHE A 222 5.01 1.22 -16.86
C PHE A 222 5.83 0.71 -18.06
N ILE A 223 5.17 0.13 -19.07
CA ILE A 223 5.87 -0.55 -20.17
C ILE A 223 6.68 0.43 -21.03
N LEU A 224 6.10 1.57 -21.45
CA LEU A 224 6.79 2.47 -22.39
C LEU A 224 8.05 3.12 -21.77
N PRO A 225 8.01 3.73 -20.58
CA PRO A 225 9.23 4.25 -19.95
C PRO A 225 10.19 3.13 -19.54
N GLY A 226 9.67 1.96 -19.14
CA GLY A 226 10.49 0.80 -18.80
C GLY A 226 11.35 0.31 -19.97
N LEU A 227 10.75 0.16 -21.16
CA LEU A 227 11.47 -0.18 -22.39
C LEU A 227 12.51 0.89 -22.76
N TYR A 228 12.13 2.16 -22.69
CA TYR A 228 13.05 3.28 -22.94
C TYR A 228 14.26 3.25 -21.98
N PHE A 229 14.03 3.12 -20.67
CA PHE A 229 15.10 3.06 -19.67
C PHE A 229 15.99 1.83 -19.83
N ALA A 230 15.43 0.68 -20.20
CA ALA A 230 16.21 -0.51 -20.48
C ALA A 230 17.10 -0.33 -21.72
N ALA A 231 16.55 0.20 -22.82
CA ALA A 231 17.29 0.45 -24.05
C ALA A 231 18.39 1.51 -23.88
N ARG A 232 18.19 2.50 -23.01
CA ARG A 232 19.18 3.55 -22.71
C ARG A 232 20.18 3.18 -21.61
N GLY A 233 20.11 1.97 -21.05
CA GLY A 233 21.00 1.52 -19.98
C GLY A 233 20.83 2.31 -18.68
N TYR A 234 19.62 2.78 -18.36
CA TYR A 234 19.34 3.55 -17.13
C TYR A 234 19.13 2.67 -15.90
N MET A 235 19.01 1.35 -16.10
CA MET A 235 18.77 0.36 -15.05
C MET A 235 19.95 -0.60 -14.94
N SER A 236 20.32 -0.97 -13.71
CA SER A 236 21.17 -2.13 -13.48
C SER A 236 20.43 -3.42 -13.86
N PRO A 237 21.12 -4.55 -14.12
CA PRO A 237 20.47 -5.83 -14.47
C PRO A 237 19.44 -6.27 -13.43
N ALA A 238 19.73 -6.09 -12.14
CA ALA A 238 18.80 -6.42 -11.06
C ALA A 238 17.50 -5.61 -11.14
N ILE A 239 17.59 -4.29 -11.37
CA ILE A 239 16.41 -3.42 -11.52
C ILE A 239 15.66 -3.72 -12.82
N ARG A 240 16.37 -4.06 -13.90
CA ARG A 240 15.76 -4.49 -15.16
C ARG A 240 14.96 -5.78 -15.00
N ASN A 241 15.53 -6.80 -14.37
CA ASN A 241 14.85 -8.08 -14.11
C ASN A 241 13.65 -7.91 -13.19
N ARG A 242 13.78 -7.06 -12.16
CA ARG A 242 12.66 -6.70 -11.28
C ARG A 242 11.57 -5.94 -12.03
N SER A 243 11.93 -5.06 -12.95
CA SER A 243 10.98 -4.34 -13.82
C SER A 243 10.23 -5.31 -14.72
N LEU A 244 10.91 -6.30 -15.30
CA LEU A 244 10.27 -7.37 -16.09
C LEU A 244 9.28 -8.18 -15.25
N LEU A 245 9.66 -8.58 -14.03
CA LEU A 245 8.76 -9.27 -13.10
C LEU A 245 7.51 -8.43 -12.81
N ILE A 246 7.67 -7.15 -12.50
CA ILE A 246 6.55 -6.24 -12.23
C ILE A 246 5.67 -6.06 -13.48
N ALA A 247 6.26 -5.94 -14.68
CA ALA A 247 5.49 -5.87 -15.92
C ALA A 247 4.64 -7.14 -16.14
N THR A 248 5.21 -8.32 -15.90
CA THR A 248 4.48 -9.60 -15.96
C THR A 248 3.34 -9.63 -14.94
N LEU A 249 3.57 -9.16 -13.71
CA LEU A 249 2.52 -9.09 -12.69
C LEU A 249 1.40 -8.10 -13.06
N ILE A 250 1.72 -6.95 -13.68
CA ILE A 250 0.71 -6.01 -14.21
C ILE A 250 -0.10 -6.66 -15.34
N GLY A 251 0.55 -7.39 -16.25
CA GLY A 251 -0.16 -8.20 -17.26
C GLY A 251 -1.09 -9.22 -16.61
N GLY A 252 -0.60 -9.92 -15.59
CA GLY A 252 -1.38 -10.82 -14.75
C GLY A 252 -2.56 -10.15 -14.04
N GLN A 253 -2.44 -8.88 -13.61
CA GLN A 253 -3.57 -8.11 -13.07
C GLN A 253 -4.68 -7.94 -14.09
N GLY A 254 -4.33 -7.60 -15.33
CA GLY A 254 -5.32 -7.46 -16.40
C GLY A 254 -6.06 -8.76 -16.67
N ILE A 255 -5.33 -9.88 -16.73
CA ILE A 255 -5.91 -11.23 -16.92
C ILE A 255 -6.82 -11.60 -15.75
N LEU A 256 -6.35 -11.40 -14.52
CA LEU A 256 -7.10 -11.70 -13.30
C LEU A 256 -8.38 -10.85 -13.21
N GLY A 257 -8.30 -9.55 -13.51
CA GLY A 257 -9.44 -8.64 -13.54
C GLY A 257 -10.47 -9.02 -14.62
N TRP A 258 -10.01 -9.38 -15.82
CA TRP A 258 -10.88 -9.91 -16.87
C TRP A 258 -11.60 -11.19 -16.43
N TYR A 259 -10.86 -12.13 -15.83
CA TYR A 259 -11.44 -13.39 -15.36
C TYR A 259 -12.44 -13.18 -14.21
N MET A 260 -12.13 -12.26 -13.30
CA MET A 260 -13.01 -11.80 -12.23
C MET A 260 -14.36 -11.32 -12.80
N VAL A 261 -14.37 -10.44 -13.81
CA VAL A 261 -15.61 -9.97 -14.45
C VAL A 261 -16.31 -11.12 -15.18
N LYS A 262 -15.59 -11.87 -16.02
CA LYS A 262 -16.16 -12.99 -16.80
C LYS A 262 -16.82 -14.05 -15.92
N SER A 263 -16.19 -14.42 -14.81
CA SER A 263 -16.74 -15.41 -13.88
C SER A 263 -17.97 -14.89 -13.14
N GLY A 264 -18.05 -13.58 -12.91
CA GLY A 264 -19.23 -12.90 -12.35
C GLY A 264 -20.42 -12.78 -13.32
N LEU A 265 -20.28 -13.16 -14.60
CA LEU A 265 -21.36 -13.09 -15.60
C LEU A 265 -21.98 -14.46 -15.93
N ARG A 266 -21.62 -15.54 -15.23
CA ARG A 266 -22.16 -16.91 -15.50
C ARG A 266 -23.57 -17.08 -14.94
N GLU A 267 -24.51 -17.51 -15.78
CA GLU A 267 -25.94 -17.66 -15.45
C GLU A 267 -26.21 -18.57 -14.23
N GLU A 268 -25.52 -19.71 -14.13
CA GLU A 268 -25.65 -20.69 -13.03
C GLU A 268 -25.38 -20.10 -11.64
N LEU A 269 -24.42 -19.16 -11.55
CA LEU A 269 -24.09 -18.47 -10.29
C LEU A 269 -25.08 -17.35 -9.99
N MET A 270 -25.76 -16.81 -11.00
CA MET A 270 -26.71 -15.70 -10.85
C MET A 270 -28.14 -16.18 -10.51
N GLU A 271 -28.53 -17.39 -10.93
CA GLU A 271 -29.84 -17.98 -10.60
C GLU A 271 -29.90 -18.54 -9.18
N ALA A 272 -28.77 -19.03 -8.66
CA ALA A 272 -28.63 -19.27 -7.24
C ALA A 272 -28.71 -17.90 -6.53
N LYS A 273 -29.89 -17.55 -5.99
CA LYS A 273 -30.21 -16.37 -5.15
C LYS A 273 -29.25 -16.10 -3.96
N ALA A 274 -28.14 -16.83 -3.87
CA ALA A 274 -27.06 -16.74 -2.89
C ALA A 274 -25.81 -16.00 -3.40
N PHE A 275 -25.80 -15.45 -4.62
CA PHE A 275 -24.59 -14.82 -5.18
C PHE A 275 -24.69 -13.30 -5.31
N HIS A 276 -23.78 -12.62 -4.62
CA HIS A 276 -23.57 -11.17 -4.65
C HIS A 276 -22.37 -10.85 -5.56
N GLY A 277 -22.57 -10.78 -6.87
CA GLY A 277 -21.54 -10.35 -7.83
C GLY A 277 -20.26 -11.19 -7.80
N VAL A 278 -19.14 -10.66 -8.27
CA VAL A 278 -17.86 -11.39 -8.34
C VAL A 278 -17.51 -12.08 -7.01
N SER A 279 -17.14 -13.36 -7.06
CA SER A 279 -16.66 -14.11 -5.89
C SER A 279 -15.58 -13.34 -5.10
N GLN A 280 -15.77 -13.30 -3.79
CA GLN A 280 -14.84 -12.72 -2.82
C GLN A 280 -13.41 -13.26 -2.95
N TYR A 281 -13.24 -14.50 -3.42
CA TYR A 281 -11.93 -15.09 -3.68
C TYR A 281 -11.19 -14.39 -4.83
N TRP A 282 -11.88 -14.10 -5.94
CA TRP A 282 -11.31 -13.38 -7.08
C TRP A 282 -11.05 -11.92 -6.72
N LEU A 283 -11.97 -11.27 -6.01
CA LEU A 283 -11.78 -9.92 -5.51
C LEU A 283 -10.57 -9.82 -4.58
N ALA A 284 -10.43 -10.73 -3.62
CA ALA A 284 -9.29 -10.79 -2.72
C ALA A 284 -7.99 -11.07 -3.46
N ALA A 285 -7.98 -12.02 -4.40
CA ALA A 285 -6.82 -12.30 -5.23
C ALA A 285 -6.39 -11.06 -6.03
N HIS A 286 -7.33 -10.36 -6.65
CA HIS A 286 -7.06 -9.17 -7.46
C HIS A 286 -6.51 -8.02 -6.60
N LEU A 287 -7.19 -7.66 -5.50
CA LEU A 287 -6.73 -6.59 -4.61
C LEU A 287 -5.39 -6.93 -3.94
N GLY A 288 -5.22 -8.17 -3.46
CA GLY A 288 -4.00 -8.61 -2.80
C GLY A 288 -2.78 -8.58 -3.73
N SER A 289 -2.95 -9.00 -4.98
CA SER A 289 -1.87 -8.93 -5.96
C SER A 289 -1.57 -7.50 -6.43
N ALA A 290 -2.58 -6.61 -6.50
CA ALA A 290 -2.36 -5.18 -6.68
C ALA A 290 -1.52 -4.58 -5.52
N PHE A 291 -1.77 -4.98 -4.27
CA PHE A 291 -0.97 -4.56 -3.12
C PHE A 291 0.47 -5.06 -3.17
N ILE A 292 0.70 -6.29 -3.67
CA ILE A 292 2.04 -6.83 -3.88
C ILE A 292 2.79 -5.99 -4.92
N ILE A 293 2.18 -5.72 -6.07
CA ILE A 293 2.76 -4.90 -7.13
C ILE A 293 3.08 -3.50 -6.61
N TYR A 294 2.12 -2.88 -5.92
CA TYR A 294 2.31 -1.59 -5.27
C TYR A 294 3.51 -1.58 -4.32
N SER A 295 3.60 -2.58 -3.43
CA SER A 295 4.67 -2.72 -2.44
C SER A 295 6.03 -2.89 -3.11
N MET A 296 6.11 -3.70 -4.17
CA MET A 296 7.33 -3.90 -4.95
C MET A 296 7.79 -2.61 -5.63
N MET A 297 6.86 -1.86 -6.24
CA MET A 297 7.17 -0.57 -6.87
C MET A 297 7.66 0.45 -5.85
N LEU A 298 6.94 0.59 -4.74
CA LEU A 298 7.25 1.56 -3.68
C LEU A 298 8.63 1.29 -3.06
N LEU A 299 8.89 0.04 -2.68
CA LEU A 299 10.18 -0.35 -2.11
C LEU A 299 11.32 -0.19 -3.11
N THR A 300 11.10 -0.50 -4.40
CA THR A 300 12.12 -0.34 -5.45
C THR A 300 12.42 1.13 -5.71
N GLY A 301 11.39 1.99 -5.75
CA GLY A 301 11.55 3.44 -5.86
C GLY A 301 12.37 4.01 -4.70
N PHE A 302 12.03 3.63 -3.46
CA PHE A 302 12.80 4.02 -2.28
C PHE A 302 14.24 3.51 -2.32
N GLU A 303 14.46 2.26 -2.72
CA GLU A 303 15.79 1.66 -2.87
C GLU A 303 16.68 2.47 -3.82
N ILE A 304 16.20 2.75 -5.04
CA ILE A 304 16.95 3.49 -6.06
C ILE A 304 17.28 4.92 -5.59
N LEU A 305 16.30 5.62 -4.99
CA LEU A 305 16.50 6.99 -4.51
C LEU A 305 17.45 7.04 -3.31
N ARG A 306 17.40 6.02 -2.45
CA ARG A 306 18.35 5.88 -1.35
C ARG A 306 19.75 5.62 -1.90
N THR A 307 19.98 4.58 -2.70
CA THR A 307 21.34 4.24 -3.18
C THR A 307 21.97 5.35 -4.03
N SER A 308 21.17 6.12 -4.75
CA SER A 308 21.65 7.23 -5.57
C SER A 308 21.98 8.52 -4.78
N GLY A 309 21.67 8.59 -3.48
CA GLY A 309 21.76 9.81 -2.65
C GLY A 309 23.13 10.03 -1.98
N ARG A 310 23.65 11.27 -1.96
CA ARG A 310 24.90 11.61 -1.22
C ARG A 310 24.80 11.32 0.28
N ASN A 311 23.60 11.42 0.86
CA ASN A 311 23.33 11.18 2.28
C ASN A 311 22.96 9.72 2.63
N ALA A 312 22.88 8.84 1.63
CA ALA A 312 22.51 7.43 1.80
C ALA A 312 23.48 6.67 2.69
N SER A 313 24.76 7.02 2.57
CA SER A 313 25.86 6.48 3.34
C SER A 313 25.72 6.81 4.83
N VAL A 314 25.17 7.96 5.20
CA VAL A 314 25.00 8.37 6.60
C VAL A 314 23.92 7.54 7.30
N LEU A 315 22.72 7.45 6.70
CA LEU A 315 21.64 6.64 7.27
C LEU A 315 22.05 5.16 7.35
N ALA A 316 22.67 4.63 6.28
CA ALA A 316 23.13 3.25 6.28
C ALA A 316 24.16 2.96 7.38
N LYS A 317 25.14 3.85 7.57
CA LYS A 317 26.13 3.73 8.66
C LYS A 317 25.46 3.73 10.04
N GLN A 318 24.56 4.67 10.30
CA GLN A 318 23.84 4.74 11.58
C GLN A 318 23.06 3.46 11.89
N ILE A 319 22.35 2.90 10.91
CA ILE A 319 21.60 1.66 11.07
C ILE A 319 22.53 0.46 11.27
N VAL A 320 23.64 0.38 10.54
CA VAL A 320 24.65 -0.68 10.71
C VAL A 320 25.24 -0.62 12.13
N THR A 321 25.67 0.55 12.59
CA THR A 321 26.18 0.76 13.95
C THR A 321 25.16 0.31 14.99
N LEU A 322 23.91 0.81 14.93
CA LEU A 322 22.85 0.41 15.87
C LEU A 322 22.66 -1.11 15.90
N THR A 323 22.65 -1.75 14.74
CA THR A 323 22.44 -3.20 14.68
C THR A 323 23.64 -4.01 15.17
N GLN A 324 24.86 -3.46 15.14
CA GLN A 324 26.06 -4.10 15.68
C GLN A 324 26.19 -3.88 17.19
N THR A 325 25.87 -2.67 17.67
CA THR A 325 26.03 -2.30 19.09
C THR A 325 24.90 -2.79 19.99
N GLN A 326 23.70 -3.02 19.44
CA GLN A 326 22.51 -3.35 20.24
C GLN A 326 21.79 -4.58 19.67
N PRO A 327 21.99 -5.79 20.24
CA PRO A 327 21.36 -7.02 19.75
C PRO A 327 19.82 -6.95 19.70
N ALA A 328 19.20 -6.27 20.67
CA ALA A 328 17.76 -6.06 20.73
C ALA A 328 17.21 -5.28 19.51
N PHE A 329 18.04 -4.43 18.88
CA PHE A 329 17.66 -3.69 17.68
C PHE A 329 17.45 -4.61 16.48
N LYS A 330 18.16 -5.74 16.40
CA LYS A 330 17.97 -6.74 15.33
C LYS A 330 16.58 -7.35 15.40
N THR A 331 16.10 -7.67 16.60
CA THR A 331 14.73 -8.16 16.83
C THR A 331 13.70 -7.09 16.50
N PHE A 332 13.93 -5.84 16.93
CA PHE A 332 13.07 -4.70 16.58
C PHE A 332 13.00 -4.45 15.05
N SER A 333 14.12 -4.49 14.35
CA SER A 333 14.15 -4.31 12.89
C SER A 333 13.43 -5.46 12.18
N ARG A 334 13.57 -6.70 12.66
CA ARG A 334 12.82 -7.85 12.14
C ARG A 334 11.31 -7.74 12.37
N SER A 335 10.88 -7.25 13.53
CA SER A 335 9.44 -7.11 13.82
C SER A 335 8.76 -6.11 12.89
N THR A 336 9.48 -5.15 12.29
CA THR A 336 8.90 -4.28 11.24
C THR A 336 8.48 -5.04 9.99
N HIS A 337 9.16 -6.14 9.63
CA HIS A 337 8.73 -7.01 8.54
C HIS A 337 7.45 -7.76 8.92
N GLN A 338 7.41 -8.30 10.13
CA GLN A 338 6.23 -9.02 10.65
C GLN A 338 5.00 -8.12 10.71
N ILE A 339 5.17 -6.86 11.12
CA ILE A 339 4.09 -5.87 11.15
C ILE A 339 3.65 -5.47 9.76
N ALA A 340 4.57 -5.28 8.81
CA ALA A 340 4.18 -5.03 7.42
C ALA A 340 3.37 -6.20 6.84
N THR A 341 3.77 -7.45 7.11
CA THR A 341 3.00 -8.64 6.73
C THR A 341 1.63 -8.68 7.39
N LEU A 342 1.54 -8.38 8.69
CA LEU A 342 0.27 -8.37 9.42
C LEU A 342 -0.69 -7.26 8.92
N ILE A 343 -0.15 -6.07 8.60
CA ILE A 343 -0.91 -4.99 7.95
C ILE A 343 -1.42 -5.44 6.57
N PHE A 344 -0.56 -6.07 5.76
CA PHE A 344 -0.96 -6.62 4.46
C PHE A 344 -2.08 -7.65 4.61
N LEU A 345 -1.96 -8.60 5.54
CA LEU A 345 -2.98 -9.64 5.78
C LEU A 345 -4.30 -9.05 6.28
N THR A 346 -4.24 -8.01 7.12
CA THR A 346 -5.44 -7.30 7.59
C THR A 346 -6.13 -6.56 6.44
N ALA A 347 -5.36 -5.87 5.59
CA ALA A 347 -5.93 -5.18 4.45
C ALA A 347 -6.47 -6.18 3.40
N PHE A 348 -5.79 -7.31 3.21
CA PHE A 348 -6.23 -8.42 2.36
C PHE A 348 -7.54 -9.06 2.86
N SER A 349 -7.69 -9.29 4.17
CA SER A 349 -8.94 -9.83 4.73
C SER A 349 -10.13 -8.89 4.54
N GLY A 350 -9.89 -7.57 4.44
CA GLY A 350 -10.91 -6.58 4.08
C GLY A 350 -11.55 -6.81 2.71
N ALA A 351 -10.84 -7.46 1.77
CA ALA A 351 -11.40 -7.83 0.47
C ALA A 351 -12.52 -8.88 0.58
N PHE A 352 -12.42 -9.80 1.55
CA PHE A 352 -13.48 -10.77 1.83
C PHE A 352 -14.69 -10.08 2.43
N VAL A 353 -14.47 -9.12 3.34
CA VAL A 353 -15.54 -8.31 3.95
C VAL A 353 -16.31 -7.55 2.86
N ALA A 354 -15.59 -6.89 1.95
CA ALA A 354 -16.20 -6.18 0.83
C ALA A 354 -16.87 -7.13 -0.17
N GLY A 355 -16.29 -8.30 -0.42
CA GLY A 355 -16.82 -9.28 -1.37
C GLY A 355 -18.16 -9.88 -0.95
N LEU A 356 -18.32 -10.17 0.35
CA LEU A 356 -19.54 -10.74 0.93
C LEU A 356 -20.53 -9.69 1.43
N ASP A 357 -20.27 -8.40 1.20
CA ASP A 357 -20.99 -7.27 1.81
C ASP A 357 -21.10 -7.40 3.36
N ALA A 358 -20.12 -8.06 3.98
CA ALA A 358 -20.14 -8.45 5.38
C ALA A 358 -20.05 -7.25 6.34
N GLY A 359 -19.72 -6.06 5.83
CA GLY A 359 -19.75 -4.81 6.59
C GLY A 359 -21.15 -4.39 7.07
N LEU A 360 -22.21 -4.98 6.52
CA LEU A 360 -23.62 -4.68 6.82
C LEU A 360 -24.28 -5.68 7.79
N ILE A 361 -23.52 -6.66 8.31
CA ILE A 361 -24.10 -7.73 9.13
C ILE A 361 -24.23 -7.29 10.60
N TYR A 362 -23.10 -7.02 11.26
CA TYR A 362 -23.08 -6.42 12.59
C TYR A 362 -22.54 -5.00 12.50
N ASN A 363 -23.27 -4.02 13.04
CA ASN A 363 -22.93 -2.60 12.93
C ASN A 363 -22.66 -1.91 14.27
N GLU A 364 -22.40 -2.72 15.31
CA GLU A 364 -21.94 -2.30 16.62
C GLU A 364 -20.44 -2.58 16.81
N PHE A 365 -19.79 -1.90 17.75
CA PHE A 365 -18.40 -2.15 18.15
C PHE A 365 -18.24 -1.89 19.66
N PRO A 366 -17.48 -2.72 20.42
CA PRO A 366 -16.68 -3.87 19.97
C PRO A 366 -17.47 -5.18 19.82
N PHE A 367 -18.71 -5.22 20.31
CA PHE A 367 -19.58 -6.39 20.26
C PHE A 367 -20.13 -6.65 18.85
N MET A 368 -20.56 -7.89 18.61
CA MET A 368 -21.26 -8.34 17.41
C MET A 368 -22.57 -9.02 17.88
N GLY A 369 -23.62 -8.21 18.02
CA GLY A 369 -24.83 -8.59 18.74
C GLY A 369 -24.61 -8.59 20.26
N ASN A 370 -24.99 -9.66 20.94
CA ASN A 370 -24.92 -9.76 22.41
C ASN A 370 -23.53 -10.16 22.95
N SER A 371 -22.56 -10.47 22.09
CA SER A 371 -21.25 -11.00 22.47
C SER A 371 -20.13 -10.48 21.57
N LEU A 372 -18.86 -10.65 21.96
CA LEU A 372 -17.70 -10.27 21.14
C LEU A 372 -17.53 -11.16 19.89
N MET A 373 -18.04 -12.39 19.96
CA MET A 373 -18.10 -13.35 18.86
C MET A 373 -19.57 -13.52 18.45
N PRO A 374 -19.91 -13.46 17.16
CA PRO A 374 -21.29 -13.59 16.73
C PRO A 374 -21.76 -15.05 16.86
N SER A 375 -23.02 -15.25 17.24
CA SER A 375 -23.58 -16.59 17.49
C SER A 375 -23.75 -17.43 16.23
N ASP A 376 -23.92 -16.78 15.08
CA ASP A 376 -24.10 -17.38 13.77
C ASP A 376 -22.77 -17.62 13.03
N MET A 377 -21.63 -17.38 13.69
CA MET A 377 -20.29 -17.50 13.07
C MET A 377 -20.07 -18.86 12.41
N TRP A 378 -20.67 -19.93 12.93
CA TRP A 378 -20.52 -21.29 12.42
C TRP A 378 -21.71 -21.81 11.63
N ALA A 379 -22.70 -20.96 11.34
CA ALA A 379 -23.98 -21.39 10.77
C ALA A 379 -23.81 -22.23 9.50
N LEU A 380 -22.95 -21.85 8.55
CA LEU A 380 -22.75 -22.60 7.30
C LEU A 380 -22.11 -23.98 7.52
N SER A 381 -21.38 -24.18 8.62
CA SER A 381 -20.78 -25.46 9.00
C SER A 381 -21.67 -26.30 9.93
N ASP A 382 -22.81 -25.76 10.37
CA ASP A 382 -23.70 -26.44 11.28
C ASP A 382 -24.69 -27.32 10.51
N ALA A 383 -24.60 -28.63 10.73
CA ALA A 383 -25.49 -29.62 10.12
C ALA A 383 -26.95 -29.51 10.60
N ALA A 384 -27.19 -28.87 11.75
CA ALA A 384 -28.53 -28.58 12.23
C ALA A 384 -29.18 -27.40 11.51
N VAL A 385 -28.37 -26.52 10.88
CA VAL A 385 -28.83 -25.30 10.21
C VAL A 385 -28.84 -25.46 8.68
N HIS A 386 -27.85 -26.14 8.11
CA HIS A 386 -27.73 -26.36 6.68
C HIS A 386 -27.76 -27.85 6.32
N GLU A 387 -28.61 -28.19 5.33
CA GLU A 387 -28.74 -29.56 4.80
C GLU A 387 -27.41 -30.12 4.26
N LYS A 388 -26.55 -29.25 3.73
CA LYS A 388 -25.20 -29.57 3.24
C LYS A 388 -24.18 -28.63 3.89
N PRO A 389 -23.72 -28.92 5.12
CA PRO A 389 -22.80 -28.05 5.84
C PRO A 389 -21.43 -28.01 5.16
N ILE A 390 -20.80 -26.84 5.15
CA ILE A 390 -19.45 -26.67 4.59
C ILE A 390 -18.37 -26.93 5.66
N PRO A 391 -17.16 -27.36 5.27
CA PRO A 391 -16.04 -27.48 6.21
C PRO A 391 -15.76 -26.17 6.97
N LYS A 392 -15.37 -26.26 8.24
CA LYS A 392 -15.13 -25.11 9.13
C LYS A 392 -14.17 -24.06 8.53
N TRP A 393 -13.14 -24.49 7.81
CA TRP A 393 -12.19 -23.58 7.17
C TRP A 393 -12.83 -22.73 6.05
N ARG A 394 -13.80 -23.28 5.30
CA ARG A 394 -14.57 -22.53 4.30
C ARG A 394 -15.52 -21.57 4.97
N ASN A 395 -16.17 -21.98 6.06
CA ASN A 395 -17.05 -21.10 6.82
C ASN A 395 -16.32 -19.84 7.32
N LEU A 396 -15.06 -19.93 7.74
CA LEU A 396 -14.26 -18.76 8.11
C LEU A 396 -14.04 -17.74 6.96
N LEU A 397 -14.24 -18.14 5.70
CA LEU A 397 -14.02 -17.33 4.49
C LEU A 397 -15.30 -17.03 3.69
N GLU A 398 -16.38 -17.75 3.96
CA GLU A 398 -17.64 -17.69 3.20
C GLU A 398 -18.83 -17.25 4.06
N ASN A 399 -18.77 -17.44 5.38
CA ASN A 399 -19.76 -16.90 6.30
C ASN A 399 -19.47 -15.43 6.56
N ALA A 400 -20.41 -14.54 6.19
CA ALA A 400 -20.25 -13.10 6.31
C ALA A 400 -19.94 -12.67 7.76
N SER A 401 -20.64 -13.23 8.76
CA SER A 401 -20.41 -12.97 10.18
C SER A 401 -19.01 -13.40 10.63
N ALA A 402 -18.53 -14.55 10.17
CA ALA A 402 -17.18 -15.03 10.46
C ALA A 402 -16.09 -14.17 9.81
N VAL A 403 -16.27 -13.80 8.54
CA VAL A 403 -15.35 -12.94 7.80
C VAL A 403 -15.25 -11.56 8.44
N GLN A 404 -16.39 -10.99 8.85
CA GLN A 404 -16.43 -9.71 9.55
C GLN A 404 -15.71 -9.81 10.91
N PHE A 405 -15.98 -10.86 11.70
CA PHE A 405 -15.30 -11.12 12.97
C PHE A 405 -13.78 -11.25 12.78
N ASN A 406 -13.33 -12.08 11.83
CA ASN A 406 -11.93 -12.32 11.54
C ASN A 406 -11.19 -11.02 11.19
N HIS A 407 -11.78 -10.18 10.34
CA HIS A 407 -11.20 -8.90 9.95
C HIS A 407 -11.09 -7.94 11.15
N ARG A 408 -12.12 -7.84 12.00
CA ARG A 408 -12.09 -7.01 13.22
C ARG A 408 -10.96 -7.44 14.17
N TRP A 409 -10.80 -8.74 14.41
CA TRP A 409 -9.76 -9.25 15.29
C TRP A 409 -8.35 -9.09 14.71
N LEU A 410 -8.18 -9.28 13.40
CA LEU A 410 -6.94 -8.97 12.71
C LEU A 410 -6.60 -7.48 12.82
N ALA A 411 -7.58 -6.58 12.67
CA ALA A 411 -7.38 -5.14 12.81
C ALA A 411 -6.97 -4.74 14.24
N MET A 412 -7.63 -5.26 15.27
CA MET A 412 -7.26 -5.00 16.67
C MET A 412 -5.87 -5.54 17.02
N THR A 413 -5.54 -6.75 16.55
CA THR A 413 -4.22 -7.35 16.72
C THR A 413 -3.14 -6.51 16.02
N THR A 414 -3.41 -6.05 14.80
CA THR A 414 -2.51 -5.17 14.03
C THR A 414 -2.28 -3.85 14.75
N ALA A 415 -3.35 -3.18 15.20
CA ALA A 415 -3.25 -1.90 15.90
C ALA A 415 -2.43 -2.05 17.19
N THR A 416 -2.66 -3.13 17.94
CA THR A 416 -1.91 -3.44 19.16
C THR A 416 -0.44 -3.74 18.87
N ALA A 417 -0.14 -4.51 17.82
CA ALA A 417 1.23 -4.80 17.40
C ALA A 417 1.99 -3.54 16.95
N VAL A 418 1.32 -2.64 16.22
CA VAL A 418 1.89 -1.35 15.81
C VAL A 418 2.15 -0.46 17.03
N ALA A 419 1.22 -0.39 17.99
CA ALA A 419 1.42 0.34 19.24
C ALA A 419 2.60 -0.23 20.04
N GLY A 420 2.70 -1.55 20.15
CA GLY A 420 3.83 -2.23 20.78
C GLY A 420 5.17 -1.92 20.11
N LEU A 421 5.22 -1.93 18.77
CA LEU A 421 6.40 -1.51 18.00
C LEU A 421 6.77 -0.06 18.27
N TRP A 422 5.78 0.83 18.31
CA TRP A 422 6.00 2.24 18.58
C TRP A 422 6.59 2.47 19.98
N VAL A 423 6.07 1.80 21.01
CA VAL A 423 6.63 1.82 22.37
C VAL A 423 8.05 1.24 22.38
N ALA A 424 8.27 0.08 21.75
CA ALA A 424 9.59 -0.54 21.66
C ALA A 424 10.61 0.38 20.97
N SER A 425 10.18 1.17 19.98
CA SER A 425 11.03 2.14 19.27
C SER A 425 11.64 3.20 20.21
N ARG A 426 11.01 3.46 21.38
CA ARG A 426 11.48 4.46 22.35
C ARG A 426 12.75 4.04 23.08
N ARG A 427 13.08 2.74 23.07
CA ARG A 427 14.32 2.20 23.66
C ARG A 427 15.55 2.46 22.81
N PHE A 428 15.38 2.91 21.56
CA PHE A 428 16.46 3.07 20.59
C PHE A 428 16.59 4.52 20.15
N THR A 429 17.82 5.00 19.93
CA THR A 429 18.10 6.33 19.37
C THR A 429 18.01 6.29 17.84
N LEU A 430 16.78 6.24 17.31
CA LEU A 430 16.56 6.11 15.88
C LEU A 430 16.98 7.37 15.09
N PRO A 431 17.50 7.22 13.86
CA PRO A 431 17.67 8.33 12.92
C PRO A 431 16.36 9.09 12.70
N ARG A 432 16.44 10.39 12.41
CA ARG A 432 15.26 11.27 12.24
C ARG A 432 14.22 10.70 11.27
N SER A 433 14.66 10.15 10.14
CA SER A 433 13.75 9.55 9.16
C SER A 433 13.01 8.32 9.71
N SER A 434 13.70 7.42 10.41
CA SER A 434 13.08 6.22 11.01
C SER A 434 12.17 6.58 12.17
N ARG A 435 12.53 7.59 12.97
CA ARG A 435 11.68 8.13 14.03
C ARG A 435 10.39 8.74 13.48
N LEU A 436 10.49 9.50 12.39
CA LEU A 436 9.33 10.05 11.71
C LEU A 436 8.45 8.94 11.14
N ALA A 437 9.03 7.94 10.47
CA ALA A 437 8.28 6.83 9.90
C ALA A 437 7.51 6.02 10.95
N VAL A 438 8.11 5.71 12.11
CA VAL A 438 7.41 4.96 13.18
C VAL A 438 6.32 5.81 13.86
N ASN A 439 6.52 7.12 13.99
CA ASN A 439 5.48 8.03 14.51
C ASN A 439 4.33 8.20 13.50
N ALA A 440 4.63 8.28 12.21
CA ALA A 440 3.62 8.33 11.16
C ALA A 440 2.81 7.02 11.12
N LEU A 441 3.47 5.86 11.26
CA LEU A 441 2.82 4.55 11.25
C LEU A 441 1.74 4.43 12.34
N ILE A 442 2.02 4.84 13.59
CA ILE A 442 1.01 4.80 14.66
C ILE A 442 -0.12 5.82 14.42
N GLY A 443 0.19 7.02 13.89
CA GLY A 443 -0.82 8.03 13.57
C GLY A 443 -1.78 7.58 12.47
N VAL A 444 -1.24 6.98 11.40
CA VAL A 444 -2.05 6.40 10.31
C VAL A 444 -2.82 5.17 10.79
N THR A 445 -2.27 4.38 11.71
CA THR A 445 -3.00 3.26 12.34
C THR A 445 -4.21 3.74 13.12
N ALA A 446 -4.06 4.82 13.92
CA ALA A 446 -5.18 5.41 14.64
C ALA A 446 -6.27 5.91 13.67
N LEU A 447 -5.89 6.63 12.61
CA LEU A 447 -6.80 7.05 11.55
C LEU A 447 -7.52 5.85 10.91
N GLN A 448 -6.79 4.78 10.60
CA GLN A 448 -7.35 3.60 9.94
C GLN A 448 -8.37 2.87 10.82
N VAL A 449 -8.11 2.75 12.12
CA VAL A 449 -9.05 2.20 13.11
C VAL A 449 -10.30 3.08 13.19
N THR A 450 -10.13 4.40 13.28
CA THR A 450 -11.26 5.33 13.28
C THR A 450 -12.11 5.20 12.01
N LEU A 451 -11.48 5.14 10.84
CA LEU A 451 -12.19 4.93 9.56
C LEU A 451 -12.93 3.59 9.52
N GLY A 452 -12.33 2.51 10.04
CA GLY A 452 -12.94 1.18 10.06
C GLY A 452 -14.17 1.12 10.96
N ILE A 453 -14.05 1.63 12.18
CA ILE A 453 -15.18 1.74 13.13
C ILE A 453 -16.26 2.66 12.55
N SER A 454 -15.90 3.81 11.97
CA SER A 454 -16.89 4.73 11.38
C SER A 454 -17.62 4.08 10.20
N THR A 455 -16.90 3.40 9.32
CA THR A 455 -17.50 2.66 8.19
C THR A 455 -18.53 1.65 8.69
N LEU A 456 -18.24 0.99 9.81
CA LEU A 456 -19.12 0.04 10.44
C LEU A 456 -20.37 0.70 11.04
N LEU A 457 -20.20 1.71 11.90
CA LEU A 457 -21.29 2.37 12.63
C LEU A 457 -22.28 3.08 11.69
N TYR A 458 -21.78 3.61 10.56
CA TYR A 458 -22.60 4.35 9.59
C TYR A 458 -23.13 3.48 8.43
N LEU A 459 -23.11 2.15 8.55
CA LEU A 459 -23.65 1.23 7.54
C LEU A 459 -22.97 1.32 6.17
N VAL A 460 -21.63 1.33 6.17
CA VAL A 460 -20.75 1.31 4.99
C VAL A 460 -21.06 2.42 3.96
N PRO A 461 -21.06 3.72 4.32
CA PRO A 461 -21.20 4.78 3.33
C PRO A 461 -20.02 4.76 2.35
N VAL A 462 -20.28 4.89 1.06
CA VAL A 462 -19.26 4.79 0.00
C VAL A 462 -18.03 5.67 0.28
N PRO A 463 -18.16 6.96 0.70
CA PRO A 463 -16.98 7.78 1.00
C PRO A 463 -16.14 7.26 2.17
N LEU A 464 -16.78 6.76 3.24
CA LEU A 464 -16.07 6.21 4.40
C LEU A 464 -15.39 4.88 4.07
N ALA A 465 -16.09 3.99 3.36
CA ALA A 465 -15.55 2.71 2.93
C ALA A 465 -14.37 2.90 1.96
N ALA A 466 -14.49 3.83 0.99
CA ALA A 466 -13.40 4.19 0.09
C ALA A 466 -12.23 4.83 0.84
N ALA A 467 -12.50 5.72 1.80
CA ALA A 467 -11.47 6.31 2.66
C ALA A 467 -10.76 5.24 3.49
N HIS A 468 -11.49 4.28 4.08
CA HIS A 468 -10.93 3.17 4.83
C HIS A 468 -10.06 2.26 3.94
N GLN A 469 -10.50 1.94 2.73
CA GLN A 469 -9.68 1.19 1.78
C GLN A 469 -8.41 1.95 1.40
N SER A 470 -8.52 3.25 1.08
CA SER A 470 -7.35 4.09 0.75
C SER A 470 -6.38 4.23 1.94
N GLY A 471 -6.92 4.34 3.15
CA GLY A 471 -6.17 4.41 4.39
C GLY A 471 -5.41 3.11 4.70
N SER A 472 -5.94 1.95 4.30
CA SER A 472 -5.25 0.67 4.44
C SER A 472 -3.96 0.63 3.59
N LEU A 473 -4.01 1.19 2.38
CA LEU A 473 -2.85 1.26 1.49
C LEU A 473 -1.86 2.32 1.97
N LEU A 474 -2.33 3.44 2.52
CA LEU A 474 -1.47 4.42 3.20
C LEU A 474 -0.78 3.82 4.44
N LEU A 475 -1.50 3.01 5.22
CA LEU A 475 -0.95 2.29 6.36
C LEU A 475 0.15 1.31 5.92
N LEU A 476 -0.09 0.53 4.86
CA LEU A 476 0.93 -0.32 4.26
C LEU A 476 2.13 0.51 3.79
N SER A 477 1.90 1.63 3.11
CA SER A 477 2.95 2.56 2.62
C SER A 477 3.86 3.07 3.73
N THR A 478 3.28 3.51 4.85
CA THR A 478 4.06 3.99 6.01
C THR A 478 4.83 2.87 6.70
N SER A 479 4.28 1.64 6.74
CA SER A 479 5.00 0.46 7.23
C SER A 479 6.20 0.11 6.35
N LEU A 480 6.04 0.16 5.01
CA LEU A 480 7.09 -0.10 4.04
C LEU A 480 8.15 1.00 4.04
N TRP A 481 7.77 2.24 4.30
CA TRP A 481 8.71 3.33 4.52
C TRP A 481 9.55 3.09 5.77
N LEU A 482 8.94 2.73 6.90
CA LEU A 482 9.68 2.37 8.12
C LEU A 482 10.65 1.22 7.85
N LEU A 483 10.16 0.15 7.24
CA LEU A 483 10.93 -1.01 6.81
C LEU A 483 12.15 -0.60 5.97
N HIS A 484 11.92 0.24 4.95
CA HIS A 484 12.96 0.75 4.08
C HIS A 484 14.03 1.52 4.85
N THR A 485 13.64 2.42 5.77
CA THR A 485 14.61 3.22 6.53
C THR A 485 15.47 2.40 7.48
N LEU A 486 14.95 1.27 7.97
CA LEU A 486 15.65 0.36 8.88
C LEU A 486 16.43 -0.75 8.15
N ARG A 487 16.25 -0.89 6.83
CA ARG A 487 16.96 -1.88 6.02
C ARG A 487 18.44 -1.50 5.93
N ARG A 488 19.32 -2.48 6.14
CA ARG A 488 20.74 -2.38 5.78
C ARG A 488 20.84 -2.35 4.25
N LEU A 489 21.62 -1.42 3.69
CA LEU A 489 21.91 -1.51 2.26
C LEU A 489 22.64 -2.83 2.01
N PRO A 490 22.29 -3.60 0.96
CA PRO A 490 23.15 -4.68 0.51
C PRO A 490 24.55 -4.09 0.26
N LYS A 491 25.58 -4.82 0.68
CA LYS A 491 26.97 -4.42 0.46
C LYS A 491 27.24 -4.34 -1.04
#